data_AF-A0A371XJL4-F1
#
_entry.id   AF-A0A371XJL4-F1
#
_cell.length_a   1.000
_cell.length_b   1.000
_cell.length_c   1.000
_cell.angle_alpha   90.00
_cell.angle_beta   90.00
_cell.angle_gamma   90.00
#
_symmetry.space_group_name_H-M   'P 1'
#
loop_
_entity.id
_entity.type
_entity.pdbx_description
1 polymer ?
#
loop_
_entity_poly.entity_id
_entity_poly.type
_entity_poly.pdbx_seq_one_letter_code
_entity_poly.pdbx_strand_id
1 'polypeptide(L)'
;MTTGQKLTQADGGRAEPPVFMRYADYLKRGLDTLSFGSKGDRTRYRLKIAAARALEEVGYTDLKVSDVCSNAGVALGTFYVYYKDKNEIAIEVVIDFVTHMYETARQVGHGRSDFDAILNTNRAFVAMYEANPGLMKCHVQLQSQLSEFQDIWRPMHQKWIETLGRSIARRSQYKGGIGSPVGVARALEGMVFYYLYSVIVSQDHLFEEEDPSRADNLALMLSSVWYRAVYCKDPPVEEVEAARHQAESVLAGK
;
A
#
# COMPACT_ATOMS: atom_id res chain seq x y z
N MET A 1 -25.77 -5.40 -25.23
CA MET A 1 -26.58 -4.96 -24.06
C MET A 1 -26.06 -5.75 -22.88
N THR A 2 -25.17 -5.15 -22.08
CA THR A 2 -24.39 -5.84 -21.05
C THR A 2 -24.74 -5.19 -19.72
N THR A 3 -25.39 -5.97 -18.86
CA THR A 3 -25.96 -5.56 -17.58
C THR A 3 -24.84 -5.24 -16.59
N GLY A 4 -24.61 -3.95 -16.35
CA GLY A 4 -23.78 -3.46 -15.25
C GLY A 4 -24.53 -3.62 -13.93
N GLN A 5 -24.11 -4.58 -13.11
CA GLN A 5 -24.65 -4.78 -11.77
C GLN A 5 -23.99 -3.78 -10.83
N LYS A 6 -24.72 -2.71 -10.51
CA LYS A 6 -24.36 -1.74 -9.46
C LYS A 6 -24.47 -2.45 -8.10
N LEU A 7 -23.34 -2.52 -7.39
CA LEU A 7 -23.31 -2.81 -5.96
C LEU A 7 -23.82 -1.57 -5.22
N THR A 8 -25.03 -1.67 -4.66
CA THR A 8 -25.61 -0.66 -3.76
C THR A 8 -25.02 -0.89 -2.36
N GLN A 9 -24.25 0.07 -1.84
CA GLN A 9 -23.92 0.12 -0.41
C GLN A 9 -25.12 0.67 0.37
N ALA A 10 -25.52 -0.06 1.42
CA ALA A 10 -26.47 0.40 2.41
C ALA A 10 -25.73 0.81 3.70
N ASP A 11 -26.26 1.88 4.30
CA ASP A 11 -26.08 2.44 5.64
C ASP A 11 -24.79 3.17 6.04
N GLY A 12 -25.02 4.46 6.36
CA GLY A 12 -24.11 5.41 6.99
C GLY A 12 -23.87 5.13 8.48
N GLY A 13 -23.37 3.94 8.80
CA GLY A 13 -22.58 3.75 10.01
C GLY A 13 -21.25 4.49 9.86
N ARG A 14 -20.69 5.04 10.95
CA ARG A 14 -19.29 5.49 10.95
C ARG A 14 -18.46 4.30 10.45
N ALA A 15 -17.85 4.44 9.26
CA ALA A 15 -16.96 3.43 8.74
C ALA A 15 -15.91 3.15 9.83
N GLU A 16 -15.84 1.90 10.29
CA GLU A 16 -14.77 1.51 11.20
C GLU A 16 -13.44 1.89 10.54
N PRO A 17 -12.48 2.44 11.32
CA PRO A 17 -11.18 2.78 10.76
C PRO A 17 -10.63 1.53 10.05
N PRO A 18 -10.08 1.67 8.82
CA PRO A 18 -9.59 0.52 8.09
C PRO A 18 -8.55 -0.21 8.95
N VAL A 19 -8.82 -1.48 9.21
CA VAL A 19 -7.89 -2.33 9.94
C VAL A 19 -6.74 -2.65 8.99
N PHE A 20 -5.61 -1.98 9.18
CA PHE A 20 -4.37 -2.30 8.46
C PHE A 20 -3.86 -3.65 8.98
N MET A 21 -3.80 -4.65 8.10
CA MET A 21 -3.43 -6.03 8.42
C MET A 21 -2.50 -6.61 7.36
N ARG A 22 -1.94 -7.78 7.66
CA ARG A 22 -1.21 -8.57 6.67
C ARG A 22 -2.11 -8.86 5.47
N TYR A 23 -1.60 -8.64 4.26
CA TYR A 23 -2.35 -8.76 3.02
C TYR A 23 -2.90 -10.18 2.83
N ALA A 24 -2.15 -11.20 3.25
CA ALA A 24 -2.63 -12.57 3.26
C ALA A 24 -3.87 -12.79 4.15
N ASP A 25 -3.97 -12.08 5.28
CA ASP A 25 -5.12 -12.17 6.17
C ASP A 25 -6.32 -11.37 5.64
N TYR A 26 -6.06 -10.24 4.96
CA TYR A 26 -7.07 -9.54 4.15
C TYR A 26 -7.66 -10.48 3.08
N LEU A 27 -6.81 -11.16 2.30
CA LEU A 27 -7.26 -12.14 1.32
C LEU A 27 -8.01 -13.29 1.99
N LYS A 28 -7.55 -13.79 3.14
CA LYS A 28 -8.24 -14.87 3.87
C LYS A 28 -9.66 -14.45 4.29
N ARG A 29 -9.86 -13.22 4.78
CA ARG A 29 -11.21 -12.70 5.05
C ARG A 29 -12.07 -12.64 3.77
N GLY A 30 -11.46 -12.29 2.65
CA GLY A 30 -12.11 -12.35 1.33
C GLY A 30 -12.57 -13.76 0.96
N LEU A 31 -11.79 -14.79 1.26
CA LEU A 31 -12.16 -16.19 0.97
C LEU A 31 -13.46 -16.62 1.68
N ASP A 32 -13.71 -16.08 2.88
CA ASP A 32 -14.88 -16.42 3.69
C ASP A 32 -16.13 -15.59 3.31
N THR A 33 -15.95 -14.47 2.61
CA THR A 33 -17.01 -13.49 2.32
C THR A 33 -17.37 -13.38 0.84
N LEU A 34 -16.44 -13.69 -0.07
CA LEU A 34 -16.65 -13.59 -1.52
C LEU A 34 -17.40 -14.81 -2.07
N SER A 35 -18.26 -14.56 -3.06
CA SER A 35 -18.84 -15.61 -3.90
C SER A 35 -17.92 -15.90 -5.09
N PHE A 36 -17.60 -17.18 -5.30
CA PHE A 36 -16.74 -17.61 -6.41
C PHE A 36 -17.59 -18.23 -7.52
N GLY A 37 -17.33 -17.82 -8.77
CA GLY A 37 -18.06 -18.32 -9.95
C GLY A 37 -17.85 -19.81 -10.22
N SER A 38 -16.70 -20.35 -9.78
CA SER A 38 -16.38 -21.77 -9.91
C SER A 38 -15.50 -22.29 -8.77
N LYS A 39 -15.41 -23.63 -8.65
CA LYS A 39 -14.40 -24.27 -7.80
C LYS A 39 -12.98 -23.90 -8.21
N GLY A 40 -12.76 -23.63 -9.50
CA GLY A 40 -11.46 -23.23 -10.02
C GLY A 40 -11.03 -21.86 -9.51
N ASP A 41 -11.94 -20.89 -9.54
CA ASP A 41 -11.68 -19.53 -9.03
C ASP A 41 -11.35 -19.55 -7.53
N ARG A 42 -12.09 -20.35 -6.75
CA ARG A 42 -11.80 -20.52 -5.32
C ARG A 42 -10.43 -21.17 -5.07
N THR A 43 -10.01 -22.09 -5.94
CA THR A 43 -8.70 -22.74 -5.87
C THR A 43 -7.57 -21.77 -6.20
N ARG A 44 -7.73 -21.00 -7.27
CA ARG A 44 -6.81 -19.92 -7.66
C ARG A 44 -6.66 -18.89 -6.53
N TYR A 45 -7.75 -18.53 -5.87
CA TYR A 45 -7.72 -17.61 -4.73
C TYR A 45 -6.98 -18.18 -3.51
N ARG A 46 -7.13 -19.48 -3.20
CA ARG A 46 -6.33 -20.16 -2.16
C ARG A 46 -4.83 -20.16 -2.47
N LEU A 47 -4.47 -20.37 -3.73
CA LEU A 47 -3.07 -20.26 -4.19
C LEU A 47 -2.51 -18.86 -3.95
N LYS A 48 -3.29 -17.81 -4.26
CA LYS A 48 -2.89 -16.41 -3.99
C LYS A 48 -2.68 -16.13 -2.51
N ILE A 49 -3.56 -16.61 -1.63
CA ILE A 49 -3.40 -16.47 -0.17
C ILE A 49 -2.08 -17.12 0.27
N ALA A 50 -1.84 -18.37 -0.16
CA ALA A 50 -0.63 -19.10 0.20
C ALA A 50 0.65 -18.42 -0.33
N ALA A 51 0.61 -17.91 -1.56
CA ALA A 51 1.72 -17.17 -2.14
C ALA A 51 1.97 -15.83 -1.45
N ALA A 52 0.92 -15.08 -1.09
CA ALA A 52 1.05 -13.84 -0.32
C ALA A 52 1.73 -14.07 1.04
N ARG A 53 1.36 -15.16 1.74
CA ARG A 53 2.02 -15.56 2.99
C ARG A 53 3.49 -15.91 2.78
N ALA A 54 3.77 -16.76 1.79
CA ALA A 54 5.13 -17.20 1.52
C ALA A 54 6.04 -16.03 1.08
N LEU A 55 5.54 -15.13 0.23
CA LEU A 55 6.28 -13.93 -0.18
C LEU A 55 6.57 -13.00 1.02
N GLU A 56 5.62 -12.85 1.93
CA GLU A 56 5.83 -12.06 3.15
C GLU A 56 6.88 -12.70 4.08
N GLU A 57 6.87 -14.03 4.22
CA GLU A 57 7.71 -14.74 5.19
C GLU A 57 9.13 -15.03 4.69
N VAL A 58 9.28 -15.50 3.44
CA VAL A 58 10.57 -15.96 2.89
C VAL A 58 11.07 -15.11 1.72
N GLY A 59 10.24 -14.23 1.16
CA GLY A 59 10.60 -13.42 0.00
C GLY A 59 10.54 -14.14 -1.34
N TYR A 60 10.75 -13.40 -2.43
CA TYR A 60 10.59 -13.93 -3.79
C TYR A 60 11.69 -14.90 -4.22
N THR A 61 12.95 -14.62 -3.84
CA THR A 61 14.10 -15.46 -4.21
C THR A 61 13.90 -16.90 -3.72
N ASP A 62 13.52 -17.05 -2.45
CA ASP A 62 13.37 -18.35 -1.78
C ASP A 62 11.96 -18.96 -1.92
N LEU A 63 11.05 -18.30 -2.63
CA LEU A 63 9.71 -18.81 -2.89
C LEU A 63 9.75 -20.13 -3.68
N LYS A 64 9.12 -21.17 -3.12
CA LYS A 64 8.96 -22.49 -3.76
C LYS A 64 7.50 -22.79 -4.07
N VAL A 65 7.24 -23.25 -5.29
CA VAL A 65 5.89 -23.66 -5.74
C VAL A 65 5.33 -24.80 -4.88
N SER A 66 6.17 -25.74 -4.45
CA SER A 66 5.77 -26.85 -3.56
C SER A 66 5.16 -26.36 -2.24
N ASP A 67 5.74 -25.31 -1.67
CA ASP A 67 5.36 -24.78 -0.37
C ASP A 67 4.06 -23.99 -0.50
N VAL A 68 3.93 -23.21 -1.58
CA VAL A 68 2.66 -22.57 -1.96
C VAL A 68 1.54 -23.59 -2.13
N CYS A 69 1.79 -24.70 -2.84
CA CYS A 69 0.79 -25.76 -3.04
C CYS A 69 0.39 -26.41 -1.72
N SER A 70 1.37 -26.74 -0.88
CA SER A 70 1.15 -27.36 0.42
C SER A 70 0.32 -26.46 1.33
N ASN A 71 0.67 -25.17 1.41
CA ASN A 71 -0.06 -24.16 2.19
C ASN A 71 -1.46 -23.87 1.62
N ALA A 72 -1.62 -23.94 0.30
CA ALA A 72 -2.91 -23.81 -0.35
C ALA A 72 -3.78 -25.07 -0.22
N GLY A 73 -3.22 -26.22 0.17
CA GLY A 73 -3.89 -27.52 0.25
C GLY A 73 -4.30 -28.06 -1.12
N VAL A 74 -3.40 -27.98 -2.11
CA VAL A 74 -3.59 -28.48 -3.48
C VAL A 74 -2.38 -29.28 -3.96
N ALA A 75 -2.56 -30.15 -4.95
CA ALA A 75 -1.45 -30.89 -5.56
C ALA A 75 -0.60 -29.99 -6.47
N LEU A 76 0.67 -30.33 -6.66
CA LEU A 76 1.59 -29.57 -7.52
C LEU A 76 1.07 -29.47 -8.96
N GLY A 77 0.51 -30.54 -9.53
CA GLY A 77 -0.10 -30.51 -10.86
C GLY A 77 -1.28 -29.53 -10.97
N THR A 78 -2.00 -29.29 -9.87
CA THR A 78 -3.11 -28.32 -9.82
C THR A 78 -2.60 -26.89 -9.94
N PHE A 79 -1.43 -26.56 -9.39
CA PHE A 79 -0.83 -25.23 -9.54
C PHE A 79 -0.62 -24.87 -11.01
N TYR A 80 -0.06 -25.82 -11.77
CA TYR A 80 0.27 -25.61 -13.19
C TYR A 80 -0.96 -25.51 -14.11
N VAL A 81 -2.17 -25.74 -13.60
CA VAL A 81 -3.42 -25.41 -14.30
C VAL A 81 -3.69 -23.90 -14.27
N TYR A 82 -3.24 -23.19 -13.23
CA TYR A 82 -3.52 -21.76 -13.03
C TYR A 82 -2.32 -20.85 -13.29
N TYR A 83 -1.10 -21.37 -13.09
CA TYR A 83 0.13 -20.60 -13.14
C TYR A 83 1.23 -21.40 -13.82
N LYS A 84 1.91 -20.79 -14.79
CA LYS A 84 3.01 -21.40 -15.55
C LYS A 84 4.24 -21.66 -14.67
N ASP A 85 4.51 -20.77 -13.72
CA ASP A 85 5.70 -20.79 -12.87
C ASP A 85 5.51 -19.94 -11.61
N LYS A 86 6.58 -19.83 -10.79
CA LYS A 86 6.57 -18.99 -9.58
C LYS A 86 6.49 -17.49 -9.89
N ASN A 87 6.95 -17.06 -11.07
CA ASN A 87 6.99 -15.64 -11.42
C ASN A 87 5.57 -15.13 -11.65
N GLU A 88 4.74 -15.90 -12.37
CA GLU A 88 3.37 -15.48 -12.68
C GLU A 88 2.54 -15.23 -11.42
N ILE A 89 2.56 -16.16 -10.45
CA ILE A 89 1.83 -15.98 -9.20
C ILE A 89 2.44 -14.86 -8.34
N ALA A 90 3.77 -14.72 -8.32
CA ALA A 90 4.42 -13.65 -7.56
C ALA A 90 4.10 -12.27 -8.13
N ILE A 91 4.13 -12.12 -9.46
CA ILE A 91 3.75 -10.89 -10.16
C ILE A 91 2.30 -10.54 -9.83
N GLU A 92 1.36 -11.49 -9.97
CA GLU A 92 -0.04 -11.21 -9.66
C GLU A 92 -0.22 -10.76 -8.21
N VAL A 93 0.33 -11.50 -7.25
CA VAL A 93 0.15 -11.21 -5.82
C VAL A 93 0.71 -9.83 -5.47
N VAL A 94 1.90 -9.48 -5.97
CA VAL A 94 2.55 -8.20 -5.66
C VAL A 94 1.85 -7.04 -6.37
N ILE A 95 1.42 -7.20 -7.62
CA ILE A 95 0.64 -6.15 -8.32
C ILE A 95 -0.69 -5.90 -7.62
N ASP A 96 -1.41 -6.96 -7.25
CA ASP A 96 -2.68 -6.83 -6.53
C ASP A 96 -2.49 -6.20 -5.15
N PHE A 97 -1.40 -6.55 -4.45
CA PHE A 97 -1.06 -5.95 -3.17
C PHE A 97 -0.83 -4.43 -3.30
N VAL A 98 0.01 -3.99 -4.24
CA VAL A 98 0.26 -2.54 -4.40
C VAL A 98 -0.98 -1.82 -4.92
N THR A 99 -1.82 -2.47 -5.74
CA THR A 99 -3.12 -1.95 -6.15
C THR A 99 -4.03 -1.73 -4.94
N HIS A 100 -4.13 -2.73 -4.05
CA HIS A 100 -4.87 -2.63 -2.80
C HIS A 100 -4.35 -1.47 -1.93
N MET A 101 -3.03 -1.30 -1.82
CA MET A 101 -2.45 -0.16 -1.09
C MET A 101 -2.89 1.19 -1.65
N TYR A 102 -2.85 1.35 -2.97
CA TYR A 102 -3.28 2.58 -3.65
C TYR A 102 -4.78 2.84 -3.50
N GLU A 103 -5.62 1.81 -3.53
CA GLU A 103 -7.04 1.93 -3.29
C GLU A 103 -7.34 2.32 -1.85
N THR A 104 -6.72 1.66 -0.87
CA THR A 104 -6.86 2.01 0.55
C THR A 104 -6.40 3.44 0.82
N ALA A 105 -5.24 3.85 0.28
CA ALA A 105 -4.74 5.22 0.39
C ALA A 105 -5.74 6.26 -0.17
N ARG A 106 -6.38 5.97 -1.32
CA ARG A 106 -7.43 6.83 -1.88
C ARG A 106 -8.67 6.87 -1.00
N GLN A 107 -9.07 5.74 -0.43
CA GLN A 107 -10.22 5.66 0.44
C GLN A 107 -10.01 6.48 1.71
N VAL A 108 -8.82 6.50 2.30
CA VAL A 108 -8.54 7.27 3.53
C VAL A 108 -8.07 8.70 3.28
N GLY A 109 -7.72 9.04 2.03
CA GLY A 109 -7.12 10.31 1.63
C GLY A 109 -8.08 11.51 1.61
N HIS A 110 -8.92 11.61 2.63
CA HIS A 110 -9.85 12.69 2.91
C HIS A 110 -9.77 13.07 4.40
N GLY A 111 -10.24 14.27 4.75
CA GLY A 111 -10.09 14.80 6.10
C GLY A 111 -10.82 16.13 6.28
N ARG A 112 -10.68 16.75 7.45
CA ARG A 112 -11.30 18.06 7.72
C ARG A 112 -10.50 19.21 7.11
N SER A 113 -9.20 18.99 6.92
CA SER A 113 -8.27 19.89 6.24
C SER A 113 -7.47 19.16 5.16
N ASP A 114 -6.78 19.94 4.32
CA ASP A 114 -5.83 19.40 3.36
C ASP A 114 -4.64 18.68 4.01
N PHE A 115 -4.27 19.10 5.23
CA PHE A 115 -3.22 18.46 6.01
C PHE A 115 -3.71 17.14 6.59
N ASP A 116 -4.91 17.10 7.16
CA ASP A 116 -5.54 15.86 7.63
C ASP A 116 -5.60 14.80 6.52
N ALA A 117 -5.98 15.19 5.30
CA ALA A 117 -6.05 14.27 4.17
C ALA A 117 -4.66 13.69 3.81
N ILE A 118 -3.60 14.50 3.88
CA ILE A 118 -2.22 14.03 3.69
C ILE A 118 -1.81 13.10 4.83
N LEU A 119 -2.08 13.49 6.08
CA LEU A 119 -1.73 12.74 7.28
C LEU A 119 -2.39 11.36 7.31
N ASN A 120 -3.68 11.28 7.01
CA ASN A 120 -4.41 10.01 6.93
C ASN A 120 -3.82 9.09 5.86
N THR A 121 -3.43 9.65 4.71
CA THR A 121 -2.80 8.90 3.63
C THR A 121 -1.43 8.35 4.05
N ASN A 122 -0.58 9.17 4.68
CA ASN A 122 0.74 8.74 5.12
C ASN A 122 0.66 7.74 6.28
N ARG A 123 -0.27 7.91 7.22
CA ARG A 123 -0.55 6.92 8.28
C ARG A 123 -0.92 5.55 7.68
N ALA A 124 -1.76 5.54 6.65
CA ALA A 124 -2.10 4.30 5.96
C ALA A 124 -0.88 3.65 5.29
N PHE A 125 -0.03 4.43 4.61
CA PHE A 125 1.19 3.88 4.02
C PHE A 125 2.14 3.31 5.08
N VAL A 126 2.39 4.02 6.17
CA VAL A 126 3.20 3.50 7.29
C VAL A 126 2.65 2.18 7.79
N ALA A 127 1.36 2.13 8.14
CA ALA A 127 0.73 0.93 8.67
C ALA A 127 0.76 -0.26 7.67
N MET A 128 0.62 -0.01 6.38
CA MET A 128 0.73 -1.04 5.35
C MET A 128 2.16 -1.58 5.19
N TYR A 129 3.18 -0.71 5.29
CA TYR A 129 4.59 -1.12 5.28
C TYR A 129 4.93 -1.94 6.54
N GLU A 130 4.49 -1.50 7.72
CA GLU A 130 4.71 -2.25 8.97
C GLU A 130 4.03 -3.62 8.95
N ALA A 131 2.82 -3.70 8.38
CA ALA A 131 2.08 -4.95 8.31
C ALA A 131 2.61 -5.91 7.22
N ASN A 132 3.35 -5.41 6.22
CA ASN A 132 3.74 -6.19 5.03
C ASN A 132 5.18 -5.90 4.53
N PRO A 133 6.21 -5.89 5.40
CA PRO A 133 7.57 -5.57 4.97
C PRO A 133 8.12 -6.57 3.93
N GLY A 134 7.75 -7.86 4.02
CA GLY A 134 8.21 -8.89 3.10
C GLY A 134 7.67 -8.70 1.68
N LEU A 135 6.38 -8.38 1.55
CA LEU A 135 5.76 -8.03 0.27
C LEU A 135 6.33 -6.73 -0.30
N MET A 136 6.64 -5.74 0.54
CA MET A 136 7.32 -4.52 0.09
C MET A 136 8.75 -4.80 -0.42
N LYS A 137 9.48 -5.71 0.23
CA LYS A 137 10.77 -6.20 -0.28
C LYS A 137 10.61 -6.91 -1.61
N CYS A 138 9.61 -7.78 -1.74
CA CYS A 138 9.31 -8.47 -2.99
C CYS A 138 8.99 -7.47 -4.11
N HIS A 139 8.22 -6.42 -3.85
CA HIS A 139 7.93 -5.37 -4.83
C HIS A 139 9.21 -4.80 -5.45
N VAL A 140 10.19 -4.40 -4.63
CA VAL A 140 11.48 -3.85 -5.12
C VAL A 140 12.30 -4.92 -5.88
N GLN A 141 12.30 -6.17 -5.41
CA GLN A 141 12.98 -7.28 -6.08
C GLN A 141 12.39 -7.56 -7.46
N LEU A 142 11.06 -7.72 -7.56
CA LEU A 142 10.38 -7.99 -8.81
C LEU A 142 10.56 -6.84 -9.80
N GLN A 143 10.45 -5.59 -9.32
CA GLN A 143 10.67 -4.40 -10.15
C GLN A 143 12.08 -4.38 -10.76
N SER A 144 13.11 -4.83 -10.04
CA SER A 144 14.49 -4.86 -10.53
C SER A 144 14.86 -6.10 -11.36
N GLN A 145 14.18 -7.23 -11.15
CA GLN A 145 14.60 -8.52 -11.71
C GLN A 145 13.71 -9.02 -12.87
N LEU A 146 12.44 -8.62 -12.94
CA LEU A 146 11.47 -9.19 -13.90
C LEU A 146 10.92 -8.14 -14.86
N SER A 147 11.21 -8.30 -16.16
CA SER A 147 10.64 -7.45 -17.21
C SER A 147 9.11 -7.52 -17.25
N GLU A 148 8.54 -8.72 -17.09
CA GLU A 148 7.09 -8.92 -17.13
C GLU A 148 6.37 -8.21 -15.97
N PHE A 149 7.04 -8.05 -14.83
CA PHE A 149 6.53 -7.21 -13.74
C PHE A 149 6.54 -5.74 -14.15
N GLN A 150 7.65 -5.26 -14.73
CA GLN A 150 7.80 -3.86 -15.14
C GLN A 150 6.77 -3.44 -16.19
N ASP A 151 6.41 -4.33 -17.12
CA ASP A 151 5.43 -4.09 -18.17
C ASP A 151 4.03 -3.81 -17.62
N ILE A 152 3.68 -4.44 -16.49
CA ILE A 152 2.40 -4.22 -15.79
C ILE A 152 2.50 -3.03 -14.83
N TRP A 153 3.59 -2.98 -14.07
CA TRP A 153 3.82 -1.99 -13.03
C TRP A 153 3.91 -0.57 -13.58
N ARG A 154 4.67 -0.35 -14.66
CA ARG A 154 5.00 1.00 -15.15
C ARG A 154 3.76 1.80 -15.58
N PRO A 155 2.84 1.28 -16.41
CA PRO A 155 1.61 2.00 -16.75
C PRO A 155 0.71 2.26 -15.55
N MET A 156 0.60 1.30 -14.62
CA MET A 156 -0.18 1.45 -13.40
C MET A 156 0.37 2.56 -12.50
N HIS A 157 1.69 2.53 -12.28
CA HIS A 157 2.43 3.51 -11.49
C HIS A 157 2.35 4.90 -12.10
N GLN A 158 2.49 5.02 -13.42
CA GLN A 158 2.31 6.28 -14.14
C GLN A 158 0.91 6.88 -13.90
N LYS A 159 -0.15 6.08 -14.05
CA LYS A 159 -1.53 6.52 -13.81
C LYS A 159 -1.77 6.95 -12.36
N TRP A 160 -1.13 6.29 -11.40
CA TRP A 160 -1.14 6.69 -9.99
C TRP A 160 -0.55 8.09 -9.82
N ILE A 161 0.64 8.33 -10.37
CA ILE A 161 1.35 9.61 -10.29
C ILE A 161 0.58 10.74 -10.99
N GLU A 162 0.00 10.48 -12.16
CA GLU A 162 -0.85 11.46 -12.85
C GLU A 162 -2.09 11.82 -12.03
N THR A 163 -2.64 10.87 -11.27
CA THR A 163 -3.78 11.12 -10.38
C THR A 163 -3.36 11.97 -9.18
N LEU A 164 -2.22 11.70 -8.57
CA LEU A 164 -1.64 12.56 -7.52
C LEU A 164 -1.34 13.96 -8.05
N GLY A 165 -0.73 14.08 -9.22
CA GLY A 165 -0.44 15.36 -9.86
C GLY A 165 -1.70 16.19 -10.12
N ARG A 166 -2.79 15.55 -10.57
CA ARG A 166 -4.11 16.22 -10.70
C ARG A 166 -4.68 16.67 -9.35
N SER A 167 -4.50 15.88 -8.29
CA SER A 167 -4.90 16.26 -6.93
C SER A 167 -4.11 17.49 -6.44
N ILE A 168 -2.80 17.50 -6.65
CA ILE A 168 -1.92 18.64 -6.32
C ILE A 168 -2.34 19.89 -7.10
N ALA A 169 -2.56 19.77 -8.41
CA ALA A 169 -2.94 20.89 -9.27
C ALA A 169 -4.27 21.54 -8.89
N ARG A 170 -5.18 20.80 -8.26
CA ARG A 170 -6.48 21.31 -7.80
C ARG A 170 -6.40 22.10 -6.49
N ARG A 171 -5.29 22.03 -5.77
CA ARG A 171 -5.10 22.75 -4.51
C ARG A 171 -4.81 24.22 -4.84
N SER A 172 -5.64 25.13 -4.32
CA SER A 172 -5.68 26.56 -4.70
C SER A 172 -4.35 27.32 -4.51
N GLN A 173 -3.43 26.76 -3.72
CA GLN A 173 -2.15 27.37 -3.38
C GLN A 173 -0.97 26.86 -4.22
N TYR A 174 -1.17 25.81 -5.03
CA TYR A 174 -0.11 25.32 -5.91
C TYR A 174 0.05 26.25 -7.13
N LYS A 175 1.07 27.09 -7.10
CA LYS A 175 1.35 28.09 -8.17
C LYS A 175 2.36 27.61 -9.23
N GLY A 176 2.81 26.36 -9.18
CA GLY A 176 3.77 25.80 -10.14
C GLY A 176 5.23 26.28 -9.97
N GLY A 177 5.54 27.03 -8.91
CA GLY A 177 6.88 27.60 -8.69
C GLY A 177 7.99 26.58 -8.40
N ILE A 178 7.66 25.34 -8.06
CA ILE A 178 8.61 24.27 -7.73
C ILE A 178 8.64 23.13 -8.78
N GLY A 179 7.89 23.26 -9.88
CA GLY A 179 7.83 22.26 -10.95
C GLY A 179 6.42 21.95 -11.44
N SER A 180 6.31 21.01 -12.38
CA SER A 180 5.00 20.52 -12.84
C SER A 180 4.32 19.70 -11.72
N PRO A 181 2.98 19.72 -11.60
CA PRO A 181 2.29 18.94 -10.56
C PRO A 181 2.62 17.44 -10.60
N VAL A 182 2.81 16.87 -11.78
CA VAL A 182 3.19 15.46 -11.98
C VAL A 182 4.63 15.21 -11.54
N GLY A 183 5.55 16.12 -11.86
CA GLY A 183 6.95 16.03 -11.42
C GLY A 183 7.09 16.11 -9.91
N VAL A 184 6.39 17.05 -9.28
CA VAL A 184 6.33 17.19 -7.82
C VAL A 184 5.69 15.97 -7.17
N ALA A 185 4.58 15.47 -7.71
CA ALA A 185 3.95 14.23 -7.23
C ALA A 185 4.94 13.05 -7.24
N ARG A 186 5.71 12.89 -8.33
CA ARG A 186 6.70 11.82 -8.46
C ARG A 186 7.84 11.95 -7.44
N ALA A 187 8.35 13.17 -7.23
CA ALA A 187 9.43 13.41 -6.27
C ALA A 187 8.97 13.14 -4.84
N LEU A 188 7.79 13.66 -4.46
CA LEU A 188 7.23 13.47 -3.12
C LEU A 188 6.87 12.00 -2.84
N GLU A 189 6.28 11.31 -3.82
CA GLU A 189 6.04 9.86 -3.71
C GLU A 189 7.36 9.10 -3.50
N GLY A 190 8.39 9.39 -4.31
CA GLY A 190 9.70 8.78 -4.18
C GLY A 190 10.30 8.98 -2.78
N MET A 191 10.21 10.18 -2.23
CA MET A 191 10.64 10.49 -0.87
C MET A 191 9.94 9.60 0.17
N VAL A 192 8.60 9.53 0.15
CA VAL A 192 7.84 8.73 1.10
C VAL A 192 8.18 7.24 0.95
N PHE A 193 8.13 6.71 -0.26
CA PHE A 193 8.26 5.26 -0.49
C PHE A 193 9.68 4.77 -0.20
N TYR A 194 10.70 5.54 -0.61
CA TYR A 194 12.08 5.19 -0.31
C TYR A 194 12.37 5.28 1.19
N TYR A 195 11.90 6.34 1.87
CA TYR A 195 12.11 6.50 3.32
C TYR A 195 11.42 5.39 4.13
N LEU A 196 10.18 5.03 3.81
CA LEU A 196 9.51 3.89 4.47
C LEU A 196 10.22 2.56 4.15
N TYR A 197 10.74 2.39 2.93
CA TYR A 197 11.50 1.19 2.58
C TYR A 197 12.82 1.11 3.36
N SER A 198 13.57 2.19 3.52
CA SER A 198 14.84 2.17 4.28
C SER A 198 14.59 1.88 5.76
N VAL A 199 13.64 2.60 6.37
CA VAL A 199 13.38 2.52 7.81
C VAL A 199 12.66 1.23 8.22
N ILE A 200 11.63 0.81 7.49
CA ILE A 200 10.76 -0.31 7.89
C ILE A 200 11.23 -1.64 7.27
N VAL A 201 11.53 -1.63 5.97
CA VAL A 201 11.78 -2.87 5.22
C VAL A 201 13.24 -3.29 5.30
N SER A 202 14.15 -2.34 5.11
CA SER A 202 15.60 -2.60 5.17
C SER A 202 16.14 -2.53 6.59
N GLN A 203 15.38 -1.94 7.54
CA GLN A 203 15.80 -1.70 8.92
C GLN A 203 17.14 -0.97 9.01
N ASP A 204 17.40 -0.10 8.03
CA ASP A 204 18.61 0.70 7.95
C ASP A 204 18.39 1.99 8.76
N HIS A 205 18.45 1.86 10.09
CA HIS A 205 18.26 2.97 11.02
C HIS A 205 19.56 3.74 11.17
N LEU A 206 19.60 4.94 10.61
CA LEU A 206 20.74 5.85 10.71
C LEU A 206 20.64 6.75 11.95
N PHE A 207 19.43 6.97 12.46
CA PHE A 207 19.15 7.87 13.59
C PHE A 207 18.13 7.26 14.58
N GLU A 208 18.18 7.69 15.85
CA GLU A 208 17.26 7.21 16.91
C GLU A 208 15.79 7.59 16.63
N GLU A 209 15.55 8.68 15.90
CA GLU A 209 14.22 9.14 15.52
C GLU A 209 13.53 8.26 14.48
N GLU A 210 14.26 7.32 13.88
CA GLU A 210 13.76 6.40 12.85
C GLU A 210 13.19 5.10 13.45
N ASP A 211 13.10 5.00 14.78
CA ASP A 211 12.48 3.84 15.44
C ASP A 211 11.05 3.59 14.89
N PRO A 212 10.78 2.43 14.26
CA PRO A 212 9.45 2.07 13.76
C PRO A 212 8.37 2.10 14.84
N SER A 213 8.72 1.94 16.13
CA SER A 213 7.77 2.10 17.25
C SER A 213 7.06 3.46 17.24
N ARG A 214 7.69 4.46 16.61
CA ARG A 214 7.23 5.84 16.43
C ARG A 214 6.51 6.08 15.10
N ALA A 215 5.84 5.08 14.54
CA ALA A 215 5.07 5.12 13.29
C ALA A 215 4.30 6.42 13.02
N ASP A 216 3.57 6.93 14.03
CA ASP A 216 2.78 8.17 13.87
C ASP A 216 3.65 9.42 13.72
N ASN A 217 4.83 9.45 14.37
CA ASN A 217 5.80 10.53 14.20
C ASN A 217 6.40 10.52 12.78
N LEU A 218 6.68 9.34 12.23
CA LEU A 218 7.14 9.20 10.84
C LEU A 218 6.08 9.74 9.88
N ALA A 219 4.82 9.34 10.06
CA ALA A 219 3.70 9.85 9.25
C ALA A 219 3.53 11.37 9.38
N LEU A 220 3.63 11.93 10.59
CA LEU A 220 3.53 13.37 10.84
C LEU A 220 4.66 14.16 10.18
N MET A 221 5.90 13.67 10.30
CA MET A 221 7.07 14.28 9.68
C MET A 221 6.92 14.29 8.14
N LEU A 222 6.64 13.14 7.54
CA LEU A 222 6.44 13.02 6.09
C LEU A 222 5.30 13.92 5.59
N SER A 223 4.22 14.02 6.37
CA SER A 223 3.07 14.87 6.04
C SER A 223 3.42 16.35 6.11
N SER A 224 4.24 16.76 7.07
CA SER A 224 4.73 18.12 7.20
C SER A 224 5.63 18.52 6.03
N VAL A 225 6.53 17.62 5.61
CA VAL A 225 7.37 17.83 4.42
C VAL A 225 6.52 17.93 3.16
N TRP A 226 5.55 17.01 3.01
CA TRP A 226 4.63 17.00 1.87
C TRP A 226 3.79 18.28 1.79
N TYR A 227 3.23 18.72 2.93
CA TYR A 227 2.44 19.94 3.00
C TYR A 227 3.28 21.16 2.62
N ARG A 228 4.47 21.31 3.20
CA ARG A 228 5.38 22.41 2.86
C ARG A 228 5.74 22.46 1.38
N ALA A 229 6.01 21.30 0.78
CA ALA A 229 6.31 21.22 -0.65
C ALA A 229 5.12 21.64 -1.52
N VAL A 230 3.91 21.18 -1.21
CA VAL A 230 2.73 21.46 -2.03
C VAL A 230 2.19 22.89 -1.83
N TYR A 231 2.25 23.41 -0.60
CA TYR A 231 1.66 24.69 -0.24
C TYR A 231 2.65 25.86 -0.13
N CYS A 232 3.95 25.59 -0.21
CA CYS A 232 5.03 26.57 -0.07
C CYS A 232 4.91 27.43 1.20
N LYS A 233 4.37 26.86 2.28
CA LYS A 233 4.18 27.48 3.60
C LYS A 233 4.24 26.41 4.69
N ASP A 234 4.51 26.82 5.92
CA ASP A 234 4.40 25.92 7.08
C ASP A 234 2.96 25.45 7.29
N PRO A 235 2.75 24.19 7.74
CA PRO A 235 1.42 23.73 8.19
C PRO A 235 0.92 24.57 9.38
N PRO A 236 -0.40 24.69 9.60
CA PRO A 236 -0.94 25.39 10.77
C PRO A 236 -0.39 24.80 12.07
N VAL A 237 0.12 25.66 12.97
CA VAL A 237 0.81 25.22 14.20
C VAL A 237 -0.13 24.42 15.10
N GLU A 238 -1.40 24.83 15.19
CA GLU A 238 -2.39 24.16 16.04
C GLU A 238 -2.68 22.72 15.55
N GLU A 239 -2.69 22.49 14.23
CA GLU A 239 -2.89 21.16 13.65
C GLU A 239 -1.69 20.24 13.90
N VAL A 240 -0.46 20.78 13.84
CA VAL A 240 0.77 20.03 14.12
C VAL A 240 0.87 19.65 15.61
N GLU A 241 0.56 20.57 16.51
CA GLU A 241 0.59 20.32 17.95
C GLU A 241 -0.48 19.30 18.37
N ALA A 242 -1.70 19.41 17.83
CA ALA A 242 -2.77 18.44 18.08
C ALA A 242 -2.37 17.03 17.60
N ALA A 243 -1.78 16.92 16.40
CA ALA A 243 -1.30 15.64 15.88
C ALA A 243 -0.16 15.05 16.72
N ARG A 244 0.77 15.89 17.21
CA ARG A 244 1.88 15.45 18.08
C ARG A 244 1.38 14.91 19.42
N HIS A 245 0.45 15.61 20.06
CA HIS A 245 -0.16 15.12 21.30
C HIS A 245 -0.88 13.78 21.11
N GLN A 246 -1.55 13.60 19.97
CA GLN A 246 -2.16 12.32 19.63
C GLN A 246 -1.12 11.21 19.49
N ALA A 247 -0.02 11.45 18.77
CA ALA A 247 1.08 10.50 18.60
C ALA A 247 1.71 10.08 19.94
N GLU A 248 1.97 11.04 20.82
CA GLU A 248 2.56 10.81 22.15
C GLU A 248 1.62 9.99 23.05
N SER A 249 0.31 10.24 22.99
CA SER A 249 -0.67 9.49 23.78
C SER A 249 -0.76 8.01 23.38
N VAL A 250 -0.58 7.69 22.10
CA VAL A 250 -0.57 6.30 21.59
C VAL A 250 0.70 5.56 22.02
N LEU A 251 1.83 6.26 22.10
CA LEU A 251 3.10 5.69 22.58
C LEU A 251 3.08 5.39 24.08
N ALA A 252 2.51 6.29 24.89
CA ALA A 252 2.45 6.13 26.35
C ALA A 252 1.45 5.06 26.83
N GLY A 253 0.55 4.60 25.95
CA GLY A 253 -0.47 3.58 26.25
C GLY A 253 -0.11 2.16 25.80
N LYS A 254 1.08 1.94 25.23
CA LYS A 254 1.64 0.61 24.90
C LYS A 254 2.61 0.15 25.99
#